data_AF-A0A7C5ZPI6-F1
#
_entry.id   AF-A0A7C5ZPI6-F1
#
_cell.length_a   1.000
_cell.length_b   1.000
_cell.length_c   1.000
_cell.angle_alpha   90.00
_cell.angle_beta   90.00
_cell.angle_gamma   90.00
#
_symmetry.space_group_name_H-M   'P 1'
#
loop_
_entity.id
_entity.type
_entity.pdbx_description
1 polymer ?
#
loop_
_entity_poly.entity_id
_entity_poly.type
_entity_poly.pdbx_seq_one_letter_code
_entity_poly.pdbx_strand_id
1 'polypeptide(L)'
;MEKLKILLNKYKKVITKLERVMTIEESDEEFLEIKRDSAIKRFEFCFDLFWKTLKHFLEYYHGVICNSLKSCIREAFTNKLIEYDEYYLKICDYRNLTSHTYDEDIAIIVFQEIPKIIKYFKSFLLKVEKIIEN
;
A
#
# COMPACT_ATOMS: atom_id res chain seq x y z
N MET A 1 -17.46 -8.03 9.44
CA MET A 1 -17.76 -7.90 7.99
C MET A 1 -17.93 -6.45 7.53
N GLU A 2 -18.87 -5.66 8.07
CA GLU A 2 -19.16 -4.30 7.59
C GLU A 2 -17.93 -3.37 7.62
N LYS A 3 -17.19 -3.36 8.74
CA LYS A 3 -15.94 -2.59 8.89
C LYS A 3 -14.89 -2.95 7.83
N LEU A 4 -14.74 -4.23 7.48
CA LEU A 4 -13.81 -4.67 6.44
C LEU A 4 -14.20 -4.12 5.07
N LYS A 5 -15.48 -4.16 4.71
CA LYS A 5 -15.99 -3.58 3.45
C LYS A 5 -15.74 -2.07 3.37
N ILE A 6 -15.92 -1.34 4.49
CA ILE A 6 -15.62 0.10 4.56
C ILE A 6 -14.13 0.38 4.34
N LEU A 7 -13.25 -0.38 5.00
CA LEU A 7 -11.80 -0.25 4.85
C LEU A 7 -11.37 -0.55 3.41
N LEU A 8 -11.89 -1.61 2.82
CA LEU A 8 -11.58 -2.02 1.45
C LEU A 8 -12.01 -0.97 0.42
N ASN A 9 -13.18 -0.36 0.58
CA ASN A 9 -13.63 0.72 -0.30
C ASN A 9 -12.73 1.96 -0.19
N LYS A 10 -12.31 2.33 1.02
CA LYS A 10 -11.33 3.42 1.23
C LYS A 10 -9.99 3.08 0.58
N TYR A 11 -9.53 1.84 0.74
CA TYR A 11 -8.28 1.34 0.16
C TYR A 11 -8.30 1.36 -1.37
N LYS A 12 -9.38 0.87 -1.99
CA LYS A 12 -9.59 0.94 -3.45
C LYS A 12 -9.52 2.38 -3.97
N LYS A 13 -10.23 3.31 -3.31
CA LYS A 13 -10.24 4.73 -3.68
C LYS A 13 -8.85 5.37 -3.61
N VAL A 14 -8.03 5.03 -2.61
CA VAL A 14 -6.69 5.61 -2.49
C VAL A 14 -5.71 5.01 -3.48
N ILE A 15 -5.80 3.71 -3.82
CA ILE A 15 -5.02 3.10 -4.90
C ILE A 15 -5.30 3.81 -6.22
N THR A 16 -6.58 3.99 -6.59
CA THR A 16 -6.93 4.68 -7.85
C THR A 16 -6.39 6.10 -7.89
N LYS A 17 -6.39 6.81 -6.76
CA LYS A 17 -5.82 8.15 -6.66
C LYS A 17 -4.30 8.15 -6.81
N LEU A 18 -3.61 7.16 -6.25
CA LEU A 18 -2.16 6.98 -6.39
C LEU A 18 -1.80 6.68 -7.86
N GLU A 19 -2.51 5.74 -8.49
CA GLU A 19 -2.35 5.43 -9.92
C GLU A 19 -2.56 6.68 -10.79
N ARG A 20 -3.62 7.44 -10.54
CA ARG A 20 -3.90 8.66 -11.29
C ARG A 20 -2.77 9.67 -11.22
N VAL A 21 -2.09 9.82 -10.08
CA VAL A 21 -0.94 10.74 -10.01
C VAL A 21 0.18 10.26 -10.91
N MET A 22 0.45 8.96 -10.94
CA MET A 22 1.53 8.40 -11.77
C MET A 22 1.30 8.59 -13.26
N THR A 23 0.05 8.77 -13.71
CA THR A 23 -0.30 8.98 -15.13
C THR A 23 -0.33 10.44 -15.57
N ILE A 24 -0.13 11.40 -14.66
CA ILE A 24 -0.08 12.83 -15.03
C ILE A 24 1.26 13.09 -15.72
N GLU A 25 1.24 13.67 -16.91
CA GLU A 25 2.45 14.10 -17.61
C GLU A 25 3.05 15.32 -16.92
N GLU A 26 4.39 15.35 -16.83
CA GLU A 26 5.14 16.45 -16.28
C GLU A 26 5.44 17.51 -17.34
N SER A 27 5.19 18.78 -17.02
CA SER A 27 5.51 19.91 -17.92
C SER A 27 6.96 20.36 -17.81
N ASP A 28 7.55 20.22 -16.63
CA ASP A 28 8.86 20.73 -16.23
C ASP A 28 9.32 20.05 -14.93
N GLU A 29 10.51 20.42 -14.46
CA GLU A 29 11.14 19.87 -13.26
C GLU A 29 10.41 20.23 -11.96
N GLU A 30 9.90 21.46 -11.85
CA GLU A 30 9.12 21.91 -10.68
C GLU A 30 7.82 21.09 -10.55
N PHE A 31 7.15 20.84 -11.67
CA PHE A 31 5.96 20.00 -11.70
C PHE A 31 6.28 18.54 -11.37
N LEU A 32 7.44 18.02 -11.80
CA LEU A 32 7.89 16.68 -11.42
C LEU A 32 8.09 16.55 -9.91
N GLU A 33 8.65 17.58 -9.25
CA GLU A 33 8.77 17.63 -7.78
C GLU A 33 7.39 17.59 -7.09
N ILE A 34 6.44 18.42 -7.54
CA ILE A 34 5.07 18.43 -7.01
C ILE A 34 4.39 17.07 -7.21
N LYS A 35 4.58 16.45 -8.38
CA LYS A 35 4.06 15.10 -8.68
C LYS A 35 4.66 14.06 -7.73
N ARG A 36 5.97 14.14 -7.48
CA ARG A 36 6.72 13.24 -6.57
C ARG A 36 6.15 13.30 -5.16
N ASP A 37 6.01 14.49 -4.61
CA ASP A 37 5.44 14.72 -3.28
C ASP A 37 4.00 14.21 -3.16
N SER A 38 3.19 14.52 -4.17
CA SER A 38 1.80 14.05 -4.24
C SER A 38 1.72 12.53 -4.29
N ALA A 39 2.60 11.88 -5.05
CA ALA A 39 2.67 10.43 -5.17
C ALA A 39 3.10 9.78 -3.86
N ILE A 40 4.17 10.29 -3.23
CA ILE A 40 4.66 9.81 -1.93
C ILE A 40 3.57 9.94 -0.89
N LYS A 41 2.88 11.08 -0.82
CA LYS A 41 1.80 11.27 0.16
C LYS A 41 0.65 10.29 -0.04
N ARG A 42 0.28 10.02 -1.30
CA ARG A 42 -0.74 9.03 -1.64
C ARG A 42 -0.30 7.61 -1.34
N PHE A 43 0.99 7.30 -1.51
CA PHE A 43 1.58 6.04 -1.10
C PHE A 43 1.43 5.84 0.41
N GLU A 44 1.73 6.84 1.24
CA GLU A 44 1.54 6.73 2.71
C GLU A 44 0.10 6.40 3.10
N PHE A 45 -0.88 7.08 2.49
CA PHE A 45 -2.29 6.80 2.73
C PHE A 45 -2.69 5.39 2.27
N CYS A 46 -2.17 4.97 1.13
CA CYS A 46 -2.40 3.65 0.59
C CYS A 46 -1.84 2.55 1.50
N PHE A 47 -0.63 2.76 2.01
CA PHE A 47 0.01 1.87 2.96
C PHE A 47 -0.75 1.76 4.29
N ASP A 48 -1.19 2.88 4.87
CA ASP A 48 -1.97 2.88 6.11
C ASP A 48 -3.28 2.09 5.96
N LEU A 49 -3.99 2.31 4.84
CA LEU A 49 -5.22 1.58 4.54
C LEU A 49 -4.96 0.11 4.21
N PHE A 50 -3.88 -0.22 3.51
CA PHE A 50 -3.44 -1.60 3.29
C PHE A 50 -3.24 -2.32 4.63
N TRP A 51 -2.46 -1.73 5.54
CA TRP A 51 -2.17 -2.36 6.83
C TRP A 51 -3.43 -2.53 7.69
N LYS A 52 -4.28 -1.51 7.77
CA LYS A 52 -5.57 -1.58 8.50
C LYS A 52 -6.49 -2.65 7.91
N THR A 53 -6.56 -2.74 6.59
CA THR A 53 -7.36 -3.76 5.90
C THR A 53 -6.83 -5.16 6.17
N LEU A 54 -5.51 -5.36 6.03
CA LEU A 54 -4.86 -6.64 6.29
C LEU A 54 -5.06 -7.11 7.73
N LYS A 55 -4.80 -6.22 8.70
CA LYS A 55 -4.98 -6.53 10.12
C LYS A 55 -6.42 -6.97 10.41
N HIS A 56 -7.40 -6.20 9.93
CA HIS A 56 -8.80 -6.51 10.20
C HIS A 56 -9.28 -7.75 9.43
N PHE A 57 -8.75 -8.01 8.25
CA PHE A 57 -9.00 -9.24 7.50
C PHE A 57 -8.53 -10.47 8.29
N LEU A 58 -7.27 -10.46 8.75
CA LEU A 58 -6.67 -11.56 9.52
C LEU A 58 -7.44 -11.83 10.83
N GLU A 59 -7.82 -10.76 11.52
CA GLU A 59 -8.62 -10.86 12.74
C GLU A 59 -9.99 -11.51 12.46
N TYR A 60 -10.69 -11.07 11.40
CA TYR A 60 -12.04 -11.52 11.10
C TYR A 60 -12.10 -12.94 10.53
N TYR A 61 -11.23 -13.29 9.58
CA TYR A 61 -11.27 -14.59 8.88
C TYR A 61 -10.44 -15.68 9.54
N HIS A 62 -9.39 -15.31 10.29
CA HIS A 62 -8.43 -16.27 10.83
C HIS A 62 -8.30 -16.18 12.36
N GLY A 63 -8.98 -15.24 13.03
CA GLY A 63 -8.84 -15.04 14.48
C GLY A 63 -7.44 -14.56 14.90
N VAL A 64 -6.65 -14.06 13.94
CA VAL A 64 -5.24 -13.70 14.14
C VAL A 64 -5.13 -12.21 14.49
N ILE A 65 -4.55 -11.91 15.65
CA ILE A 65 -4.28 -10.54 16.08
C ILE A 65 -2.80 -10.22 15.86
N CYS A 66 -2.51 -9.42 14.83
CA CYS A 66 -1.16 -8.94 14.53
C CYS A 66 -1.01 -7.45 14.88
N ASN A 67 0.09 -7.09 15.55
CA ASN A 67 0.30 -5.73 16.07
C ASN A 67 1.33 -4.90 15.32
N SER A 68 2.13 -5.53 14.44
CA SER A 68 3.04 -4.84 13.52
C SER A 68 2.72 -5.23 12.07
N LEU A 69 3.02 -4.36 11.11
CA LEU A 69 2.82 -4.72 9.70
C LEU A 69 3.66 -5.95 9.31
N LYS A 70 4.92 -6.04 9.77
CA LYS A 70 5.77 -7.22 9.51
C LYS A 70 5.14 -8.50 10.06
N SER A 71 4.53 -8.47 11.26
CA SER A 71 3.76 -9.62 11.76
C SER A 71 2.53 -9.91 10.91
N CYS A 72 1.77 -8.89 10.50
CA CYS A 72 0.58 -9.09 9.67
C CYS A 72 0.93 -9.69 8.30
N ILE A 73 2.03 -9.26 7.66
CA ILE A 73 2.51 -9.83 6.40
C ILE A 73 2.86 -11.31 6.56
N ARG A 74 3.58 -11.69 7.63
CA ARG A 74 3.90 -13.10 7.92
C ARG A 74 2.63 -13.94 8.08
N GLU A 75 1.68 -13.46 8.84
CA GLU A 75 0.39 -14.14 9.03
C GLU A 75 -0.40 -14.26 7.72
N ALA A 76 -0.33 -13.24 6.86
CA ALA A 76 -0.94 -13.27 5.54
C ALA A 76 -0.33 -14.36 4.65
N PHE A 77 0.99 -14.59 4.74
CA PHE A 77 1.66 -15.70 4.06
C PHE A 77 1.23 -17.05 4.63
N THR A 78 1.26 -17.21 5.96
CA THR A 78 0.85 -18.45 6.64
C THR A 78 -0.58 -18.86 6.27
N ASN A 79 -1.48 -17.89 6.19
CA ASN A 79 -2.89 -18.10 5.85
C ASN A 79 -3.16 -18.11 4.33
N LYS A 80 -2.11 -18.12 3.49
CA LYS A 80 -2.20 -18.14 2.01
C LYS A 80 -3.06 -17.02 1.43
N LEU A 81 -3.16 -15.90 2.13
CA LEU A 81 -3.82 -14.70 1.65
C LEU A 81 -2.99 -14.08 0.54
N ILE A 82 -1.68 -13.96 0.74
CA ILE A 82 -0.73 -13.47 -0.27
C ILE A 82 0.40 -14.48 -0.45
N GLU A 83 1.03 -14.48 -1.61
CA GLU A 83 2.23 -15.29 -1.87
C GLU A 83 3.44 -14.68 -1.18
N TYR A 84 4.35 -15.53 -0.71
CA TYR A 84 5.57 -15.07 -0.07
C TYR A 84 6.42 -14.29 -1.07
N ASP A 85 6.65 -13.02 -0.75
CA ASP A 85 7.54 -12.14 -1.49
C ASP A 85 8.19 -11.16 -0.52
N GLU A 86 9.52 -11.19 -0.45
CA GLU A 86 10.31 -10.29 0.38
C GLU A 86 10.08 -8.81 0.04
N TYR A 87 9.58 -8.53 -1.16
CA TYR A 87 9.26 -7.17 -1.56
C TYR A 87 8.22 -6.52 -0.64
N TYR A 88 7.30 -7.27 -0.04
CA TYR A 88 6.38 -6.71 0.99
C TYR A 88 7.14 -6.10 2.18
N LEU A 89 8.29 -6.67 2.55
CA LEU A 89 9.15 -6.10 3.59
C LEU A 89 9.83 -4.82 3.09
N LYS A 90 10.29 -4.79 1.83
CA LYS A 90 10.82 -3.57 1.21
C LYS A 90 9.81 -2.43 1.16
N ILE A 91 8.53 -2.74 0.89
CA ILE A 91 7.45 -1.73 0.97
C ILE A 91 7.37 -1.10 2.37
N CYS A 92 7.56 -1.89 3.43
CA CYS A 92 7.62 -1.37 4.79
C CYS A 92 8.81 -0.41 4.98
N ASP A 93 9.95 -0.77 4.42
CA ASP A 93 11.17 0.03 4.54
C ASP A 93 11.02 1.35 3.74
N TYR A 94 10.47 1.31 2.51
CA TYR A 94 10.13 2.52 1.75
C TYR A 94 9.14 3.42 2.48
N ARG A 95 8.13 2.85 3.14
CA ARG A 95 7.23 3.64 3.98
C ARG A 95 7.96 4.31 5.16
N ASN A 96 8.98 3.66 5.73
CA ASN A 96 9.75 4.28 6.80
C ASN A 96 10.64 5.41 6.25
N LEU A 97 11.10 5.29 5.01
CA LEU A 97 11.85 6.35 4.33
C LEU A 97 10.99 7.58 4.02
N THR A 98 9.66 7.48 3.95
CA THR A 98 8.81 8.65 3.62
C THR A 98 8.90 9.78 4.64
N SER A 99 9.28 9.52 5.90
CA SER A 99 9.51 10.59 6.87
C SER A 99 10.77 11.40 6.59
N HIS A 100 11.63 10.93 5.68
CA HIS A 100 12.90 11.54 5.30
C HIS A 100 12.88 12.15 3.91
N THR A 101 11.72 12.25 3.25
CA THR A 101 11.61 12.76 1.87
C THR A 101 11.78 14.28 1.74
N TYR A 102 12.11 14.97 2.84
CA TYR A 102 12.72 16.30 2.76
C TYR A 102 14.13 16.25 2.16
N ASP A 103 14.77 15.08 2.17
CA ASP A 103 15.96 14.77 1.38
C ASP A 103 15.51 14.32 -0.01
N GLU A 104 15.98 15.03 -1.03
CA GLU A 104 15.52 14.82 -2.40
C GLU A 104 15.90 13.44 -2.95
N ASP A 105 17.10 12.94 -2.64
CA ASP A 105 17.57 11.64 -3.10
C ASP A 105 16.67 10.52 -2.56
N ILE A 106 16.24 10.66 -1.29
CA ILE A 106 15.29 9.72 -0.67
C ILE A 106 13.92 9.81 -1.36
N ALA A 107 13.43 11.01 -1.67
CA ALA A 107 12.17 11.20 -2.37
C ALA A 107 12.20 10.54 -3.77
N ILE A 108 13.30 10.69 -4.51
CA ILE A 108 13.50 10.05 -5.82
C ILE A 108 13.44 8.53 -5.68
N ILE A 109 14.19 7.96 -4.74
CA ILE A 109 14.25 6.51 -4.51
C ILE A 109 12.85 5.95 -4.21
N VAL A 110 12.10 6.57 -3.29
CA VAL A 110 10.76 6.10 -2.95
C VAL A 110 9.82 6.24 -4.15
N PHE A 111 9.86 7.37 -4.86
CA PHE A 111 9.00 7.64 -6.00
C PHE A 111 9.17 6.62 -7.13
N GLN A 112 10.41 6.25 -7.44
CA GLN A 112 10.73 5.25 -8.47
C GLN A 112 10.12 3.87 -8.18
N GLU A 113 9.91 3.54 -6.91
CA GLU A 113 9.38 2.23 -6.49
C GLU A 113 7.85 2.19 -6.47
N ILE A 114 7.17 3.34 -6.43
CA ILE A 114 5.70 3.46 -6.38
C ILE A 114 5.00 2.63 -7.47
N PRO A 115 5.41 2.64 -8.76
CA PRO A 115 4.77 1.82 -9.79
C PRO A 115 4.75 0.33 -9.47
N LYS A 116 5.83 -0.19 -8.87
CA LYS A 116 5.90 -1.59 -8.45
C LYS A 116 5.05 -1.81 -7.20
N ILE A 117 5.11 -0.92 -6.21
CA ILE A 117 4.28 -0.97 -5.00
C ILE A 117 2.78 -1.05 -5.33
N ILE A 118 2.31 -0.25 -6.29
CA ILE A 118 0.92 -0.27 -6.76
C ILE A 118 0.50 -1.69 -7.19
N LYS A 119 1.36 -2.45 -7.88
CA LYS A 119 1.04 -3.82 -8.32
C LYS A 119 0.78 -4.74 -7.13
N TYR A 120 1.59 -4.67 -6.06
CA TYR A 120 1.40 -5.45 -4.84
C TYR A 120 0.11 -5.07 -4.11
N PHE A 121 -0.16 -3.77 -4.02
CA PHE A 121 -1.37 -3.25 -3.40
C PHE A 121 -2.64 -3.69 -4.15
N LYS A 122 -2.62 -3.68 -5.48
CA LYS A 122 -3.73 -4.17 -6.31
C LYS A 122 -3.90 -5.69 -6.23
N SER A 123 -2.81 -6.45 -6.24
CA SER A 123 -2.86 -7.90 -6.08
C SER A 123 -3.55 -8.30 -4.76
N PHE A 124 -3.16 -7.66 -3.66
CA PHE A 124 -3.82 -7.84 -2.37
C PHE A 124 -5.30 -7.42 -2.41
N LEU A 125 -5.62 -6.26 -2.99
CA LEU A 125 -7.00 -5.77 -3.13
C LEU A 125 -7.89 -6.81 -3.83
N LEU A 126 -7.48 -7.29 -5.00
CA LEU A 126 -8.24 -8.26 -5.80
C LEU A 126 -8.46 -9.56 -5.05
N LYS A 127 -7.45 -10.03 -4.32
CA LYS A 127 -7.55 -11.24 -3.52
C LYS A 127 -8.58 -11.08 -2.39
N VAL A 128 -8.55 -9.97 -1.67
CA VAL A 128 -9.49 -9.70 -0.57
C VAL A 128 -10.91 -9.50 -1.11
N GLU A 129 -11.09 -8.78 -2.23
CA GLU A 129 -12.40 -8.63 -2.90
C GLU A 129 -12.98 -10.00 -3.25
N LYS A 130 -12.19 -10.88 -3.89
CA LYS A 130 -12.62 -12.24 -4.23
C LYS A 130 -13.04 -13.07 -3.01
N ILE A 131 -12.40 -12.91 -1.85
CA ILE A 131 -12.75 -13.66 -0.64
C ILE A 131 -14.01 -13.12 0.03
N ILE A 132 -14.30 -11.83 -0.09
CA ILE A 132 -15.48 -11.21 0.53
C ILE A 132 -16.75 -11.42 -0.32
N GLU A 133 -16.59 -11.58 -1.63
CA GLU A 133 -17.67 -11.87 -2.57
C GLU A 133 -18.13 -13.33 -2.55
N ASN A 134 -17.27 -14.25 -2.09
CA ASN A 134 -17.60 -15.67 -1.86
C ASN A 134 -18.11 -15.88 -0.42
#